data_AF-A0A944SXD2-F1
#
_entry.id   AF-A0A944SXD2-F1
#
_cell.length_a   1.000
_cell.length_b   1.000
_cell.length_c   1.000
_cell.angle_alpha   90.00
_cell.angle_beta   90.00
_cell.angle_gamma   90.00
#
_symmetry.space_group_name_H-M   'P 1'
#
loop_
_entity.id
_entity.type
_entity.pdbx_description
1 polymer ?
#
loop_
_entity_poly.entity_id
_entity_poly.type
_entity_poly.pdbx_seq_one_letter_code
_entity_poly.pdbx_strand_id
1 'polypeptide(L)'
;YPDYGVSVAQAVISKNVFRGIVICGTGIGMSIVVNRFSGIRGALCSDLYTAKLCREHNDSNILIMGGRVIGHGLAKEIVKVWLSTPFEGGRHQKRIDKITHLEKLKKI
;
A
#
# COMPACT_ATOMS: atom_id res chain seq x y z
N TYR A 1 -10.45 12.39 3.24
CA TYR A 1 -9.47 11.31 3.03
C TYR A 1 -10.14 10.04 2.47
N PRO A 2 -11.34 9.62 2.91
CA PRO A 2 -11.96 8.41 2.38
C PRO A 2 -12.17 8.46 0.87
N ASP A 3 -12.77 9.52 0.34
CA ASP A 3 -13.11 9.64 -1.10
C ASP A 3 -11.87 9.50 -2.00
N TYR A 4 -10.79 10.17 -1.63
CA TYR A 4 -9.50 10.07 -2.33
C TYR A 4 -8.88 8.66 -2.22
N GLY A 5 -8.96 8.04 -1.05
CA GLY A 5 -8.50 6.67 -0.85
C GLY A 5 -9.28 5.67 -1.71
N VAL A 6 -10.60 5.81 -1.78
CA VAL A 6 -11.49 5.00 -2.62
C VAL A 6 -11.13 5.15 -4.10
N SER A 7 -10.97 6.38 -4.57
CA SER A 7 -10.61 6.67 -5.97
C SER A 7 -9.30 5.98 -6.38
N VAL A 8 -8.26 6.10 -5.54
CA VAL A 8 -6.96 5.44 -5.83
C VAL A 8 -7.07 3.92 -5.74
N ALA A 9 -7.78 3.38 -4.74
CA ALA A 9 -7.99 1.94 -4.62
C ALA A 9 -8.71 1.36 -5.86
N GLN A 10 -9.77 2.01 -6.32
CA GLN A 10 -10.49 1.60 -7.53
C GLN A 10 -9.63 1.67 -8.79
N ALA A 11 -8.79 2.71 -8.92
CA ALA A 11 -7.88 2.84 -10.05
C ALA A 11 -6.84 1.70 -10.09
N VAL A 12 -6.31 1.30 -8.94
CA VAL A 12 -5.37 0.17 -8.82
C VAL A 12 -6.07 -1.16 -9.12
N ILE A 13 -7.28 -1.39 -8.58
CA ILE A 13 -8.04 -2.64 -8.79
C ILE A 13 -8.47 -2.82 -10.25
N SER A 14 -8.93 -1.75 -10.89
CA SER A 14 -9.32 -1.75 -12.31
C SER A 14 -8.13 -1.98 -13.25
N LYS A 15 -6.90 -2.03 -12.72
CA LYS A 15 -5.64 -2.13 -13.48
C LYS A 15 -5.41 -0.95 -14.43
N ASN A 16 -6.15 0.15 -14.26
CA ASN A 16 -5.90 1.41 -14.96
C ASN A 16 -4.57 2.03 -14.53
N VAL A 17 -4.13 1.74 -13.30
CA VAL A 17 -2.78 2.05 -12.82
C VAL A 17 -2.19 0.82 -12.13
N PHE A 18 -0.87 0.69 -12.17
CA PHE A 18 -0.18 -0.44 -11.55
C PHE A 18 -0.06 -0.29 -10.02
N ARG A 19 0.06 0.95 -9.53
CA ARG A 19 0.36 1.29 -8.13
C ARG A 19 -0.17 2.67 -7.78
N GLY A 20 -0.47 2.89 -6.50
CA GLY A 20 -0.98 4.17 -5.98
C GLY A 20 -0.17 4.72 -4.79
N ILE A 21 -0.23 6.04 -4.57
CA ILE A 21 0.31 6.70 -3.39
C ILE A 21 -0.80 7.57 -2.80
N VAL A 22 -1.07 7.43 -1.50
CA VAL A 22 -2.09 8.22 -0.79
C VAL A 22 -1.51 8.85 0.47
N ILE A 23 -1.97 10.05 0.79
CA ILE A 23 -1.44 10.83 1.91
C ILE A 23 -2.62 11.43 2.70
N CYS A 24 -2.57 11.35 4.02
CA CYS A 24 -3.39 12.19 4.90
C CYS A 24 -2.54 12.66 6.09
N GLY A 25 -3.14 13.24 7.13
CA GLY A 25 -2.39 13.74 8.29
C GLY A 25 -1.44 12.70 8.89
N THR A 26 -1.95 11.55 9.33
CA THR A 26 -1.16 10.47 9.92
C THR A 26 -0.96 9.26 8.99
N GLY A 27 -1.71 9.19 7.90
CA GLY A 27 -1.79 8.01 7.04
C GLY A 27 -2.69 6.89 7.59
N ILE A 28 -3.04 6.89 8.88
CA ILE A 28 -3.84 5.83 9.51
C ILE A 28 -5.22 5.70 8.86
N GLY A 29 -5.96 6.81 8.72
CA GLY A 29 -7.28 6.80 8.10
C GLY A 29 -7.24 6.31 6.65
N MET A 30 -6.22 6.71 5.89
CA MET A 30 -6.01 6.20 4.53
C MET A 30 -5.78 4.69 4.52
N SER A 31 -4.94 4.19 5.43
CA SER A 31 -4.68 2.75 5.57
C SER A 31 -5.94 1.96 5.87
N ILE A 32 -6.78 2.46 6.78
CA ILE A 32 -8.04 1.81 7.12
C ILE A 32 -8.97 1.75 5.90
N VAL A 33 -9.06 2.82 5.11
CA VAL A 33 -9.97 2.91 3.95
C VAL A 33 -9.51 2.03 2.80
N VAL A 34 -8.28 2.20 2.32
CA VAL A 34 -7.83 1.52 1.09
C VAL A 34 -7.79 0.00 1.26
N ASN A 35 -7.46 -0.48 2.47
CA ASN A 35 -7.40 -1.92 2.77
C ASN A 35 -8.78 -2.57 2.99
N ARG A 36 -9.90 -1.83 2.83
CA ARG A 36 -11.24 -2.45 2.73
C ARG A 36 -11.50 -3.07 1.37
N PHE A 37 -10.74 -2.69 0.36
CA PHE A 37 -10.95 -3.14 -1.00
C PHE A 37 -10.13 -4.40 -1.27
N SER A 38 -10.81 -5.47 -1.71
CA SER A 38 -10.13 -6.72 -2.11
C SER A 38 -9.09 -6.45 -3.20
N GLY A 39 -7.93 -7.08 -3.09
CA GLY A 39 -6.80 -6.90 -3.99
C GLY A 39 -5.91 -5.70 -3.65
N ILE A 40 -6.28 -4.85 -2.69
CA ILE A 40 -5.41 -3.78 -2.19
C ILE A 40 -4.55 -4.26 -1.04
N ARG A 41 -3.26 -3.93 -1.11
CA ARG A 41 -2.26 -4.13 -0.07
C ARG A 41 -1.60 -2.78 0.19
N GLY A 42 -2.31 -1.94 0.95
CA GLY A 42 -1.85 -0.62 1.35
C GLY A 42 -0.90 -0.68 2.54
N ALA A 43 0.30 -0.12 2.40
CA ALA A 43 1.31 -0.09 3.45
C ALA A 43 1.55 1.35 3.95
N LEU A 44 1.36 1.57 5.26
CA LEU A 44 1.72 2.83 5.93
C LEU A 44 3.20 2.81 6.28
N CYS A 45 3.97 3.70 5.66
CA CYS A 45 5.42 3.77 5.84
C CYS A 45 5.84 5.15 6.36
N SER A 46 6.78 5.13 7.29
CA SER A 46 7.40 6.33 7.88
C SER A 46 8.92 6.32 7.78
N ASP A 47 9.50 5.29 7.16
CA ASP A 47 10.94 5.08 7.04
C ASP A 47 11.26 4.26 5.77
N LEU A 48 12.54 4.24 5.39
CA LEU A 48 13.00 3.56 4.16
C LEU A 48 12.95 2.03 4.28
N TYR A 49 13.13 1.50 5.49
CA TYR A 49 13.17 0.05 5.72
C TYR A 49 11.79 -0.56 5.50
N THR A 50 10.75 0.01 6.10
CA THR A 50 9.36 -0.44 5.92
C THR A 50 8.87 -0.17 4.50
N ALA A 51 9.29 0.93 3.86
CA ALA A 51 9.00 1.20 2.45
C ALA A 51 9.56 0.11 1.52
N LYS A 52 10.81 -0.31 1.75
CA LYS A 52 11.45 -1.41 1.03
C LYS A 52 10.75 -2.74 1.29
N LEU A 53 10.62 -3.12 2.55
CA LEU A 53 10.09 -4.44 2.91
C LEU A 53 8.62 -4.62 2.53
N CYS A 54 7.80 -3.57 2.57
CA CYS A 54 6.42 -3.70 2.14
C CYS A 54 6.31 -4.01 0.63
N ARG A 55 7.31 -3.62 -0.17
CA ARG A 55 7.42 -4.02 -1.57
C ARG A 55 7.96 -5.44 -1.70
N GLU A 56 9.11 -5.72 -1.11
CA GLU A 56 9.78 -7.04 -1.23
C GLU A 56 8.91 -8.18 -0.70
N HIS A 57 8.27 -7.98 0.46
CA HIS A 57 7.61 -9.04 1.19
C HIS A 57 6.09 -9.05 1.07
N ASN A 58 5.46 -7.90 0.84
CA ASN A 58 4.00 -7.79 0.84
C ASN A 58 3.44 -7.45 -0.54
N ASP A 59 4.31 -7.25 -1.53
CA ASP A 59 3.94 -6.73 -2.84
C ASP A 59 2.92 -5.58 -2.73
N SER A 60 3.21 -4.61 -1.85
CA SER A 60 2.28 -3.51 -1.62
C SER A 60 2.07 -2.75 -2.91
N ASN A 61 0.79 -2.50 -3.22
CA ASN A 61 0.36 -1.80 -4.43
C ASN A 61 -0.18 -0.40 -4.13
N ILE A 62 -0.32 -0.04 -2.85
CA ILE A 62 -0.55 1.33 -2.41
C ILE A 62 0.45 1.69 -1.31
N LEU A 63 1.19 2.79 -1.51
CA LEU A 63 1.99 3.42 -0.46
C LEU A 63 1.14 4.46 0.28
N ILE A 64 1.20 4.45 1.60
CA ILE A 64 0.48 5.38 2.45
C ILE A 64 1.51 6.12 3.31
N MET A 65 1.39 7.46 3.37
CA MET A 65 2.26 8.30 4.19
C MET A 65 1.46 9.30 5.02
N GLY A 66 2.01 9.69 6.17
CA GLY A 66 1.47 10.73 7.05
C GLY A 66 2.14 12.08 6.82
N GLY A 67 1.43 13.03 6.21
CA GLY A 67 1.95 14.38 5.92
C GLY A 67 2.25 15.23 7.15
N ARG A 68 1.74 14.86 8.34
CA ARG A 68 2.08 15.47 9.64
C ARG A 68 3.11 14.64 10.44
N VAL A 69 3.60 13.54 9.88
CA VAL A 69 4.45 12.56 10.58
C VAL A 69 5.87 12.56 10.02
N ILE A 70 6.02 12.66 8.69
CA ILE A 70 7.33 12.65 8.03
C ILE A 70 7.58 13.95 7.27
N GLY A 71 8.83 14.41 7.29
CA GLY A 71 9.27 15.59 6.52
C GLY A 71 9.41 15.30 5.02
N HIS A 72 9.35 16.35 4.19
CA HIS A 72 9.36 16.23 2.73
C HIS A 72 10.59 15.50 2.16
N GLY A 73 11.78 15.71 2.74
CA GLY A 73 13.00 15.03 2.30
C GLY A 73 12.90 13.52 2.45
N LEU A 74 12.54 13.05 3.65
CA LEU A 74 12.33 11.63 3.93
C LEU A 74 11.18 11.05 3.09
N ALA A 75 10.07 11.78 2.92
CA ALA A 75 8.95 11.32 2.11
C ALA A 75 9.34 11.05 0.64
N LYS A 76 10.18 11.91 0.05
CA LYS A 76 10.69 11.68 -1.32
C LYS A 76 11.54 10.41 -1.41
N GLU A 77 12.41 10.17 -0.44
CA GLU A 77 13.23 8.96 -0.41
C GLU A 77 12.38 7.69 -0.18
N ILE A 78 11.36 7.76 0.67
CA ILE A 78 10.38 6.67 0.86
C ILE A 78 9.69 6.33 -0.48
N VAL A 79 9.21 7.35 -1.21
CA VAL A 79 8.58 7.15 -2.52
C VAL A 79 9.56 6.51 -3.49
N LYS A 80 10.80 7.00 -3.55
CA LYS A 80 11.84 6.45 -4.44
C LYS A 80 12.11 4.99 -4.14
N VAL A 81 12.38 4.64 -2.87
CA VAL A 81 12.63 3.27 -2.43
C VAL A 81 11.43 2.38 -2.78
N TRP A 82 10.22 2.81 -2.46
CA TRP A 82 9.01 2.02 -2.74
C TRP A 82 8.77 1.80 -4.24
N LEU A 83 9.01 2.81 -5.07
CA LEU A 83 8.86 2.70 -6.52
C LEU A 83 9.91 1.78 -7.13
N SER A 84 11.16 1.84 -6.68
CA SER A 84 12.27 1.07 -7.27
C SER A 84 12.40 -0.35 -6.73
N THR A 85 11.79 -0.66 -5.58
CA THR A 85 11.95 -1.98 -4.96
C THR A 85 11.04 -3.02 -5.63
N PRO A 86 11.62 -4.09 -6.22
CA PRO A 86 10.85 -5.18 -6.80
C PRO A 86 10.24 -6.08 -5.71
N PHE A 87 9.22 -6.84 -6.09
CA PHE A 87 8.69 -7.89 -5.23
C PHE A 87 9.61 -9.12 -5.26
N GLU A 88 9.88 -9.72 -4.10
CA GLU A 88 10.82 -10.84 -3.97
C GLU A 88 10.20 -12.19 -4.36
N GLY A 89 8.88 -12.33 -4.28
CA GLY A 89 8.21 -13.60 -4.59
C GLY A 89 8.54 -14.71 -3.59
N GLY A 90 8.73 -15.93 -4.09
CA GLY A 90 9.09 -17.09 -3.26
C GLY A 90 8.11 -17.33 -2.10
N ARG A 91 8.62 -17.37 -0.87
CA ARG A 91 7.79 -17.60 0.33
C ARG A 91 6.76 -16.49 0.59
N HIS A 92 7.00 -15.30 0.05
CA HIS A 92 6.12 -14.14 0.23
C HIS A 92 4.84 -14.27 -0.57
N GLN A 93 4.91 -14.86 -1.78
CA GLN A 93 3.73 -15.13 -2.60
C GLN A 93 2.73 -16.02 -1.86
N LYS A 94 3.20 -17.08 -1.19
CA LYS A 94 2.34 -17.97 -0.38
C LYS A 94 1.56 -17.22 0.70
N ARG A 95 2.10 -16.12 1.24
CA ARG A 95 1.42 -15.28 2.24
C ARG A 95 0.40 -14.35 1.60
N ILE A 96 0.72 -13.80 0.43
CA ILE A 96 -0.22 -13.00 -0.37
C ILE A 96 -1.41 -13.84 -0.81
N ASP A 97 -1.19 -15.10 -1.21
CA ASP A 97 -2.27 -16.01 -1.61
C ASP A 97 -3.23 -16.28 -0.43
N LYS A 98 -2.69 -16.43 0.78
CA LYS A 98 -3.49 -16.54 2.01
C LYS A 98 -4.30 -15.27 2.30
N ILE A 99 -3.69 -14.09 2.16
CA ILE A 99 -4.40 -12.81 2.34
C ILE A 99 -5.53 -12.70 1.31
N THR A 100 -5.26 -13.01 0.05
CA THR A 100 -6.24 -13.00 -1.04
C THR A 100 -7.38 -13.98 -0.78
N HIS A 101 -7.10 -15.13 -0.16
CA HIS A 101 -8.14 -16.08 0.25
C HIS A 101 -9.04 -15.50 1.36
N LEU A 102 -8.48 -14.83 2.38
CA LEU A 102 -9.26 -14.18 3.44
C LEU A 102 -10.23 -13.12 2.90
N GLU A 103 -9.85 -12.40 1.85
CA GLU A 103 -10.73 -11.42 1.21
C GLU A 103 -11.97 -12.04 0.57
N LYS A 104 -11.86 -13.27 0.05
CA LYS A 104 -13.00 -14.00 -0.54
C LYS A 104 -13.97 -14.49 0.54
N LEU A 105 -13.46 -14.88 1.70
CA LEU A 105 -14.28 -15.34 2.83
C LEU A 105 -15.17 -14.22 3.41
N LYS A 106 -14.78 -12.95 3.26
CA LYS A 106 -15.57 -11.79 3.71
C LYS A 106 -16.74 -11.43 2.79
N LYS A 107 -16.90 -12.09 1.64
CA LYS A 107 -18.01 -11.84 0.69
C LYS A 107 -19.22 -12.75 0.89
N ILE A 108 -19.32 -13.40 2.04
CA ILE A 108 -20.51 -14.11 2.55
C ILE A 108 -21.15 -13.23 3.61
#